data_AF-A0A1G6YVZ7-F1
#
_entry.id   AF-A0A1G6YVZ7-F1
#
_cell.length_a   1.000
_cell.length_b   1.000
_cell.length_c   1.000
_cell.angle_alpha   90.00
_cell.angle_beta   90.00
_cell.angle_gamma   90.00
#
_symmetry.space_group_name_H-M   'P 1'
#
loop_
_entity.id
_entity.type
_entity.pdbx_description
1 polymer ?
#
loop_
_entity_poly.entity_id
_entity_poly.type
_entity_poly.pdbx_seq_one_letter_code
_entity_poly.pdbx_strand_id
1 'polypeptide(L)'
;MTTIEPGWYADPADPATQRYWDGAGWIGKPVPADAEPPAEPEPVDPEPEPLPESTKDAPVETLPPDPRFGDGPPPKIVQRTPGAVQPPDTVPIRSLGVTVGWITRPDVHRILGGRILAHPGQRFVARLVDLVALLVLNAVVNGYFIYQFMQTVWPYVLEAAAADDPNDVQMPARASEQWWVVLLIALGLWFAYEVPATLNSGQTLGKRLMGIQVVSLAPVNLGWGRLLLRWSYAALPLICFPFGAVLWLMDGIWCIRDQPFRQCLHDKSPGTAVVEVRPTPAHADKEPSA
;
A
#
# COMPACT_ATOMS: atom_id res chain seq x y z
N MET A 1 -2.33 -53.28 44.92
CA MET A 1 -2.39 -52.80 43.52
C MET A 1 -1.23 -53.45 42.81
N THR A 2 -1.49 -54.33 41.85
CA THR A 2 -0.45 -55.01 41.06
C THR A 2 0.18 -54.00 40.12
N THR A 3 1.41 -53.59 40.42
CA THR A 3 2.20 -52.69 39.57
C THR A 3 2.74 -53.52 38.42
N ILE A 4 2.19 -53.32 37.21
CA ILE A 4 2.69 -53.96 36.00
C ILE A 4 4.04 -53.32 35.67
N GLU A 5 5.10 -54.12 35.56
CA GLU A 5 6.42 -53.60 35.21
C GLU A 5 6.45 -53.10 33.76
N PRO A 6 7.34 -52.16 33.40
CA PRO A 6 7.47 -51.73 32.02
C PRO A 6 7.91 -52.90 31.12
N GLY A 7 7.25 -53.06 29.96
CA GLY A 7 7.52 -54.16 29.06
C GLY A 7 6.52 -54.31 27.92
N TRP A 8 6.77 -55.26 27.04
CA TRP A 8 5.86 -55.60 25.94
C TRP A 8 4.76 -56.54 26.43
N TYR A 9 3.50 -56.17 26.18
CA TYR A 9 2.33 -56.93 26.57
C TYR A 9 1.33 -56.96 25.40
N ALA A 10 0.45 -57.97 25.39
CA ALA A 10 -0.64 -58.06 24.42
C ALA A 10 -1.55 -56.82 24.52
N ASP A 11 -1.90 -56.23 23.37
CA ASP A 11 -2.76 -55.06 23.33
C ASP A 11 -4.20 -55.46 23.75
N PRO A 12 -4.76 -54.85 24.81
CA PRO A 12 -6.13 -55.13 25.23
C PRO A 12 -7.19 -54.76 24.17
N ALA A 13 -6.86 -53.86 23.25
CA ALA A 13 -7.75 -53.41 22.17
C ALA A 13 -7.67 -54.30 20.92
N ASP A 14 -6.54 -54.97 20.69
CA ASP A 14 -6.35 -55.90 19.57
C ASP A 14 -5.43 -57.08 19.97
N PRO A 15 -6.00 -58.25 20.30
CA PRO A 15 -5.24 -59.42 20.74
C PRO A 15 -4.23 -59.96 19.71
N ALA A 16 -4.32 -59.56 18.45
CA ALA A 16 -3.35 -59.94 17.42
C ALA A 16 -2.03 -59.14 17.50
N THR A 17 -1.96 -58.16 18.42
CA THR A 17 -0.83 -57.24 18.53
C THR A 17 -0.32 -57.12 19.97
N GLN A 18 0.90 -56.65 20.12
CA GLN A 18 1.55 -56.29 21.37
C GLN A 18 1.98 -54.82 21.35
N ARG A 19 1.89 -54.16 22.49
CA ARG A 19 2.29 -52.76 22.70
C ARG A 19 3.19 -52.66 23.92
N TYR A 20 4.01 -51.61 23.96
CA TYR A 20 4.90 -51.38 25.08
C TYR A 20 4.17 -50.60 26.19
N TRP A 21 4.23 -51.10 27.41
CA TRP A 21 3.76 -50.43 28.63
C TRP A 21 4.94 -49.80 29.34
N ASP A 22 4.87 -48.51 29.67
CA ASP A 22 5.97 -47.78 30.32
C ASP A 22 5.83 -47.66 31.85
N GLY A 23 4.80 -48.29 32.44
CA GLY A 23 4.45 -48.18 33.85
C GLY A 23 3.32 -47.20 34.16
N ALA A 24 2.97 -46.31 33.22
CA ALA A 24 1.89 -45.33 33.33
C ALA A 24 0.87 -45.40 32.18
N GLY A 25 1.31 -45.80 30.98
CA GLY A 25 0.49 -45.88 29.77
C GLY A 25 1.08 -46.79 28.68
N TRP A 26 0.27 -47.08 27.66
CA TRP A 26 0.71 -47.79 26.46
C TRP A 26 1.33 -46.81 25.47
N ILE A 27 2.54 -47.08 25.00
CA ILE A 27 3.30 -46.21 24.08
C ILE A 27 3.74 -46.97 22.83
N GLY A 28 3.95 -46.21 21.75
CA GLY A 28 4.45 -46.70 20.47
C GLY A 28 3.44 -47.41 19.58
N LYS A 29 3.92 -47.82 18.40
CA LYS A 29 3.15 -48.55 17.37
C LYS A 29 2.88 -50.00 17.81
N PRO A 30 1.68 -50.56 17.55
CA PRO A 30 1.41 -51.97 17.80
C PRO A 30 2.25 -52.85 16.88
N VAL A 31 2.87 -53.87 17.48
CA VAL A 31 3.68 -54.88 16.78
C VAL A 31 2.87 -56.18 16.72
N PRO A 32 2.94 -56.98 15.64
CA PRO A 32 2.27 -58.28 15.62
C PRO A 32 2.70 -59.16 16.81
N ALA A 33 1.75 -59.85 17.45
CA ALA A 33 2.01 -60.65 18.66
C ALA A 33 2.99 -61.82 18.42
N ASP A 34 3.09 -62.28 17.16
CA ASP A 34 3.98 -63.38 16.76
C ASP A 34 5.40 -62.90 16.38
N ALA A 35 5.66 -61.60 16.40
CA ALA A 35 6.96 -61.02 16.06
C ALA A 35 7.80 -60.73 17.32
N GLU A 36 9.12 -60.86 17.20
CA GLU A 36 10.03 -60.48 18.29
C GLU A 36 9.99 -58.95 18.49
N PRO A 37 9.60 -58.45 19.68
CA PRO A 37 9.40 -57.03 19.88
C PRO A 37 10.73 -56.27 19.89
N PRO A 38 10.79 -55.05 19.32
CA PRO A 38 12.00 -54.24 19.35
C PRO A 38 12.36 -53.80 20.77
N ALA A 39 13.66 -53.64 21.05
CA ALA A 39 14.18 -53.29 22.38
C ALA A 39 13.74 -51.89 22.86
N GLU A 40 13.36 -50.99 21.94
CA GLU A 40 12.89 -49.64 22.22
C GLU A 40 11.62 -49.36 21.38
N PRO A 41 10.52 -48.86 21.98
CA PRO A 41 9.29 -48.60 21.26
C PRO A 41 9.45 -47.41 20.31
N GLU A 42 9.11 -47.59 19.04
CA GLU A 42 9.11 -46.47 18.08
C GLU A 42 8.03 -45.44 18.47
N PRO A 43 8.36 -44.13 18.56
CA PRO A 43 7.38 -43.10 18.83
C PRO A 43 6.34 -43.05 17.70
N VAL A 44 5.08 -42.81 18.08
CA VAL A 44 4.00 -42.56 17.12
C VAL A 44 4.32 -41.25 16.40
N ASP A 45 4.40 -41.27 15.07
CA ASP A 45 4.56 -40.05 14.27
C ASP A 45 3.44 -39.06 14.67
N PRO A 46 3.75 -37.79 15.00
CA PRO A 46 2.73 -36.84 15.39
C PRO A 46 1.72 -36.70 14.26
N GLU A 47 0.44 -36.88 14.60
CA GLU A 47 -0.67 -36.72 13.66
C GLU A 47 -0.59 -35.31 13.04
N PRO A 48 -0.67 -35.17 11.70
CA PRO A 48 -0.55 -33.86 11.06
C PRO A 48 -1.61 -32.92 11.63
N GLU A 49 -1.17 -31.75 12.11
CA GLU A 49 -2.05 -30.74 12.69
C GLU A 49 -3.25 -30.46 11.75
N PRO A 50 -4.48 -30.39 12.28
CA PRO A 50 -5.64 -30.05 11.46
C PRO A 50 -5.42 -28.68 10.82
N LEU A 51 -5.59 -28.61 9.49
CA LEU A 51 -5.54 -27.36 8.73
C LEU A 51 -6.48 -26.32 9.37
N PRO A 52 -6.04 -25.06 9.55
CA PRO A 52 -6.87 -24.04 10.17
C PRO A 52 -8.19 -23.88 9.41
N GLU A 53 -9.29 -23.78 10.16
CA GLU A 53 -10.66 -23.65 9.64
C GLU A 53 -10.74 -22.57 8.56
N SER A 54 -11.28 -22.97 7.40
CA SER A 54 -11.52 -22.07 6.27
C SER A 54 -12.47 -20.94 6.69
N THR A 55 -12.24 -19.73 6.18
CA THR A 55 -12.98 -18.48 6.42
C THR A 55 -14.45 -18.46 5.94
N LYS A 56 -15.19 -19.57 6.06
CA LYS A 56 -16.54 -19.73 5.52
C LYS A 56 -17.55 -18.71 6.07
N ASP A 57 -17.31 -18.18 7.27
CA ASP A 57 -18.23 -17.25 7.96
C ASP A 57 -17.79 -15.78 7.93
N ALA A 58 -16.72 -15.42 7.20
CA ALA A 58 -16.29 -14.04 7.10
C ALA A 58 -17.30 -13.20 6.29
N PRO A 59 -17.72 -12.00 6.76
CA PRO A 59 -18.60 -11.12 6.00
C PRO A 59 -18.00 -10.77 4.63
N VAL A 60 -18.81 -10.91 3.58
CA VAL A 60 -18.40 -10.59 2.21
C VAL A 60 -19.18 -9.37 1.71
N GLU A 61 -18.44 -8.34 1.35
CA GLU A 61 -18.98 -7.14 0.72
C GLU A 61 -18.87 -7.28 -0.80
N THR A 62 -19.98 -7.07 -1.51
CA THR A 62 -20.02 -7.13 -2.97
C THR A 62 -19.99 -5.72 -3.53
N LEU A 63 -19.04 -5.44 -4.41
CA LEU A 63 -18.92 -4.12 -5.05
C LEU A 63 -20.12 -3.87 -6.00
N PRO A 64 -20.52 -2.60 -6.20
CA PRO A 64 -21.58 -2.27 -7.15
C PRO A 64 -21.25 -2.78 -8.56
N PRO A 65 -22.26 -3.17 -9.36
CA PRO A 65 -22.05 -3.56 -10.75
C PRO A 65 -21.43 -2.40 -11.53
N ASP A 66 -20.45 -2.72 -12.37
CA ASP A 66 -19.68 -1.78 -13.18
C ASP A 66 -19.49 -2.38 -14.57
N PRO A 67 -19.69 -1.62 -15.67
CA PRO A 67 -19.44 -2.10 -17.03
C PRO A 67 -18.04 -2.71 -17.24
N ARG A 68 -17.03 -2.28 -16.46
CA ARG A 68 -15.67 -2.84 -16.49
C ARG A 68 -15.58 -4.30 -16.07
N PHE A 69 -16.57 -4.81 -15.33
CA PHE A 69 -16.60 -6.19 -14.88
C PHE A 69 -17.18 -7.16 -15.92
N GLY A 70 -17.70 -6.64 -17.05
CA GLY A 70 -18.36 -7.43 -18.10
C GLY A 70 -19.58 -8.17 -17.56
N ASP A 71 -19.85 -9.35 -18.13
CA ASP A 71 -20.94 -10.24 -17.71
C ASP A 71 -20.58 -11.09 -16.47
N GLY A 72 -19.37 -10.93 -15.94
CA GLY A 72 -18.92 -11.67 -14.76
C GLY A 72 -19.54 -11.15 -13.46
N PRO A 73 -19.57 -11.96 -12.38
CA PRO A 73 -20.08 -11.51 -11.10
C PRO A 73 -19.26 -10.31 -10.58
N PRO A 74 -19.90 -9.37 -9.88
CA PRO A 74 -19.21 -8.23 -9.29
C PRO A 74 -18.10 -8.69 -8.33
N PRO A 75 -16.98 -7.94 -8.24
CA PRO A 75 -15.91 -8.23 -7.29
C PRO A 75 -16.40 -8.31 -5.85
N LYS A 76 -15.76 -9.20 -5.08
CA LYS A 76 -16.10 -9.45 -3.68
C LYS A 76 -14.92 -9.13 -2.78
N ILE A 77 -15.20 -8.47 -1.67
CA ILE A 77 -14.25 -8.14 -0.61
C ILE A 77 -14.59 -9.00 0.60
N VAL A 78 -13.66 -9.84 1.02
CA VAL A 78 -13.77 -10.62 2.24
C VAL A 78 -13.29 -9.74 3.39
N GLN A 79 -14.17 -9.37 4.31
CA GLN A 79 -13.79 -8.55 5.45
C GLN A 79 -12.98 -9.37 6.46
N ARG A 80 -11.98 -8.75 7.08
CA ARG A 80 -11.17 -9.41 8.09
C ARG A 80 -11.91 -9.46 9.41
N THR A 81 -12.09 -10.67 9.94
CA THR A 81 -12.57 -10.93 11.30
C THR A 81 -11.42 -11.41 12.20
N PRO A 82 -11.55 -11.29 13.55
CA PRO A 82 -10.57 -11.86 14.47
C PRO A 82 -10.39 -13.37 14.22
N GLY A 83 -9.15 -13.84 14.17
CA GLY A 83 -8.83 -15.24 13.86
C GLY A 83 -8.86 -15.60 12.36
N ALA A 84 -9.34 -14.72 11.47
CA ALA A 84 -9.37 -15.00 10.05
C ALA A 84 -7.96 -15.07 9.44
N VAL A 85 -7.69 -16.16 8.72
CA VAL A 85 -6.51 -16.34 7.88
C VAL A 85 -6.80 -15.78 6.48
N GLN A 86 -5.77 -15.31 5.79
CA GLN A 86 -5.90 -14.84 4.42
C GLN A 86 -6.40 -15.97 3.50
N PRO A 87 -7.50 -15.79 2.76
CA PRO A 87 -7.95 -16.79 1.80
C PRO A 87 -6.94 -16.99 0.66
N PRO A 88 -6.82 -18.20 0.08
CA PRO A 88 -5.96 -18.46 -1.07
C PRO A 88 -6.24 -17.52 -2.25
N ASP A 89 -5.21 -17.19 -3.05
CA ASP A 89 -5.30 -16.34 -4.25
C ASP A 89 -5.86 -14.91 -4.05
N THR A 90 -5.88 -14.44 -2.80
CA THR A 90 -6.25 -13.07 -2.48
C THR A 90 -5.04 -12.18 -2.20
N VAL A 91 -5.26 -10.87 -2.24
CA VAL A 91 -4.34 -9.84 -1.80
C VAL A 91 -4.98 -9.01 -0.69
N PRO A 92 -4.22 -8.59 0.33
CA PRO A 92 -4.76 -7.82 1.44
C PRO A 92 -5.17 -6.43 0.99
N ILE A 93 -6.32 -5.96 1.45
CA ILE A 93 -6.72 -4.56 1.39
C ILE A 93 -6.22 -3.90 2.67
N ARG A 94 -5.38 -2.88 2.53
CA ARG A 94 -4.86 -2.13 3.68
C ARG A 94 -5.52 -0.77 3.79
N SER A 95 -5.92 -0.44 5.02
CA SER A 95 -6.33 0.89 5.44
C SER A 95 -5.52 1.27 6.66
N LEU A 96 -4.92 2.46 6.64
CA LEU A 96 -4.04 2.94 7.70
C LEU A 96 -2.94 1.97 8.15
N GLY A 97 -2.39 1.18 7.22
CA GLY A 97 -1.35 0.17 7.50
C GLY A 97 -1.87 -1.16 8.08
N VAL A 98 -3.15 -1.23 8.43
CA VAL A 98 -3.87 -2.41 8.95
C VAL A 98 -4.59 -3.12 7.82
N THR A 99 -4.55 -4.45 7.80
CA THR A 99 -5.34 -5.25 6.87
C THR A 99 -6.79 -5.22 7.31
N VAL A 100 -7.68 -4.71 6.45
CA VAL A 100 -9.13 -4.61 6.71
C VAL A 100 -9.92 -5.72 6.02
N GLY A 101 -9.33 -6.36 5.02
CA GLY A 101 -9.95 -7.45 4.28
C GLY A 101 -9.05 -7.95 3.16
N TRP A 102 -9.61 -8.76 2.28
CA TRP A 102 -8.92 -9.36 1.15
C TRP A 102 -9.80 -9.29 -0.10
N ILE A 103 -9.14 -9.17 -1.25
CA ILE A 103 -9.77 -9.19 -2.57
C ILE A 103 -8.99 -10.15 -3.46
N THR A 104 -9.68 -10.86 -4.36
CA THR A 104 -9.01 -11.81 -5.25
C THR A 104 -8.12 -11.09 -6.26
N ARG A 105 -7.00 -11.72 -6.66
CA ARG A 105 -6.13 -11.14 -7.70
C ARG A 105 -6.86 -10.88 -9.02
N PRO A 106 -7.71 -11.79 -9.54
CA PRO A 106 -8.51 -11.52 -10.74
C PRO A 106 -9.40 -10.28 -10.61
N ASP A 107 -10.03 -10.07 -9.45
CA ASP A 107 -10.87 -8.89 -9.21
C ASP A 107 -10.06 -7.58 -9.25
N VAL A 108 -8.85 -7.59 -8.69
CA VAL A 108 -7.94 -6.43 -8.78
C VAL A 108 -7.59 -6.12 -10.24
N HIS A 109 -7.30 -7.14 -11.05
CA HIS A 109 -7.03 -6.97 -12.48
C HIS A 109 -8.25 -6.43 -13.25
N ARG A 110 -9.46 -6.90 -12.91
CA ARG A 110 -10.72 -6.38 -13.48
C ARG A 110 -10.96 -4.91 -13.11
N ILE A 111 -10.74 -4.53 -11.85
CA ILE A 111 -10.87 -3.13 -11.41
C ILE A 111 -9.90 -2.20 -12.16
N LEU A 112 -8.68 -2.69 -12.40
CA LEU A 112 -7.68 -1.97 -13.18
C LEU A 112 -7.96 -1.97 -14.69
N GLY A 113 -8.94 -2.75 -15.16
CA GLY A 113 -9.28 -2.88 -16.58
C GLY A 113 -8.11 -3.41 -17.40
N GLY A 114 -7.38 -4.41 -16.88
CA GLY A 114 -6.22 -5.01 -17.53
C GLY A 114 -4.94 -4.16 -17.49
N ARG A 115 -4.96 -2.98 -16.87
CA ARG A 115 -3.79 -2.11 -16.74
C ARG A 115 -2.87 -2.57 -15.61
N ILE A 116 -1.58 -2.31 -15.77
CA ILE A 116 -0.55 -2.60 -14.77
C ILE A 116 -0.33 -1.36 -13.90
N LEU A 117 -0.16 -1.55 -12.60
CA LEU A 117 0.16 -0.46 -11.67
C LEU A 117 1.58 0.05 -11.92
N ALA A 118 1.73 1.38 -11.99
CA ALA A 118 3.02 2.02 -12.13
C ALA A 118 3.93 1.75 -10.93
N HIS A 119 5.22 1.51 -11.18
CA HIS A 119 6.20 1.27 -10.14
C HIS A 119 6.40 2.53 -9.26
N PRO A 120 6.58 2.40 -7.93
CA PRO A 120 6.81 3.57 -7.06
C PRO A 120 7.96 4.47 -7.52
N GLY A 121 9.04 3.88 -8.05
CA GLY A 121 10.17 4.64 -8.62
C GLY A 121 9.79 5.51 -9.83
N GLN A 122 8.92 5.04 -10.73
CA GLN A 122 8.45 5.85 -11.86
C GLN A 122 7.62 7.04 -11.37
N ARG A 123 6.77 6.83 -10.36
CA ARG A 123 5.96 7.89 -9.73
C ARG A 123 6.84 8.95 -9.07
N PHE A 124 7.90 8.51 -8.37
CA PHE A 124 8.86 9.42 -7.73
C PHE A 124 9.61 10.28 -8.77
N VAL A 125 10.16 9.68 -9.82
CA VAL A 125 10.86 10.42 -10.88
C VAL A 125 9.90 11.37 -11.60
N ALA A 126 8.67 10.94 -11.90
CA ALA A 126 7.65 11.82 -12.46
C ALA A 126 7.40 13.06 -11.59
N ARG A 127 7.31 12.89 -10.26
CA ARG A 127 7.16 13.99 -9.31
C ARG A 127 8.38 14.90 -9.25
N LEU A 128 9.59 14.37 -9.37
CA LEU A 128 10.81 15.18 -9.43
C LEU A 128 10.84 16.07 -10.68
N VAL A 129 10.45 15.53 -11.84
CA VAL A 129 10.34 16.34 -13.06
C VAL A 129 9.25 17.40 -12.92
N ASP A 130 8.08 17.03 -12.39
CA ASP A 130 7.00 17.99 -12.14
C ASP A 130 7.45 19.11 -11.18
N LEU A 131 8.24 18.77 -10.15
CA LEU A 131 8.84 19.75 -9.23
C LEU A 131 9.75 20.72 -9.98
N VAL A 132 10.67 20.23 -10.81
CA VAL A 132 11.56 21.09 -11.60
C VAL A 132 10.77 22.00 -12.54
N ALA A 133 9.76 21.46 -13.24
CA ALA A 133 8.91 22.25 -14.13
C ALA A 133 8.18 23.38 -13.36
N LEU A 134 7.65 23.08 -12.17
CA LEU A 134 7.00 24.06 -11.31
C LEU A 134 7.96 25.08 -10.70
N LEU A 135 9.20 24.67 -10.38
CA LEU A 135 10.24 25.58 -9.90
C LEU A 135 10.64 26.58 -11.00
N VAL A 136 10.83 26.10 -12.24
CA VAL A 136 11.10 26.97 -13.39
C VAL A 136 9.93 27.93 -13.63
N LEU A 137 8.69 27.43 -13.60
CA LEU A 137 7.50 28.26 -13.78
C LEU A 137 7.39 29.33 -12.68
N ASN A 138 7.65 28.97 -11.43
CA ASN A 138 7.69 29.93 -10.31
C ASN A 138 8.84 30.93 -10.46
N ALA A 139 10.03 30.52 -10.89
CA ALA A 139 11.12 31.46 -11.11
C ALA A 139 10.78 32.51 -12.16
N VAL A 140 10.08 32.11 -13.24
CA VAL A 140 9.67 33.03 -14.31
C VAL A 140 8.54 33.96 -13.87
N VAL A 141 7.48 33.42 -13.27
CA VAL A 141 6.26 34.19 -12.95
C VAL A 141 6.37 34.91 -11.60
N ASN A 142 6.90 34.22 -10.60
CA ASN A 142 6.96 34.66 -9.21
C ASN A 142 8.33 35.27 -8.84
N GLY A 143 9.33 35.15 -9.71
CA GLY A 143 10.71 35.56 -9.42
C GLY A 143 10.87 37.03 -9.03
N TYR A 144 10.10 37.94 -9.66
CA TYR A 144 10.13 39.36 -9.30
C TYR A 144 9.61 39.62 -7.88
N PHE A 145 8.55 38.93 -7.46
CA PHE A 145 7.99 39.05 -6.11
C PHE A 145 8.93 38.43 -5.07
N ILE A 146 9.56 37.30 -5.40
CA ILE A 146 10.60 36.68 -4.58
C ILE A 146 11.79 37.64 -4.43
N TYR A 147 12.23 38.28 -5.50
CA TYR A 147 13.30 39.29 -5.45
C TYR A 147 12.92 40.44 -4.50
N GLN A 148 11.71 41.00 -4.62
CA GLN A 148 11.24 42.05 -3.71
C GLN A 148 11.17 41.60 -2.25
N PHE A 149 10.69 40.39 -2.00
CA PHE A 149 10.66 39.80 -0.67
C PHE A 149 12.06 39.64 -0.09
N MET A 150 13.02 39.14 -0.89
CA MET A 150 14.43 39.04 -0.49
C MET A 150 15.05 40.40 -0.19
N GLN A 151 14.74 41.44 -0.95
CA GLN A 151 15.20 42.82 -0.65
C GLN A 151 14.68 43.33 0.70
N THR A 152 13.51 42.84 1.15
CA THR A 152 12.91 43.23 2.44
C THR A 152 13.44 42.38 3.60
N VAL A 153 13.61 41.07 3.39
CA VAL A 153 14.03 40.12 4.43
C VAL A 153 15.53 40.09 4.65
N TRP A 154 16.34 40.27 3.60
CA TRP A 154 17.79 40.11 3.69
C TRP A 154 18.45 41.08 4.69
N PRO A 155 18.14 42.39 4.69
CA PRO A 155 18.62 43.31 5.73
C PRO A 155 18.21 42.89 7.15
N TYR A 156 16.96 42.46 7.33
CA TYR A 156 16.45 41.97 8.62
C TYR A 156 17.25 40.76 9.12
N VAL A 157 17.55 39.79 8.24
CA VAL A 157 18.35 38.60 8.59
C VAL A 157 19.76 38.99 9.00
N LEU A 158 20.40 39.92 8.29
CA LEU A 158 21.74 40.41 8.62
C LEU A 158 21.76 41.13 9.98
N GLU A 159 20.75 41.94 10.27
CA GLU A 159 20.61 42.65 11.55
C GLU A 159 20.36 41.66 12.70
N ALA A 160 19.42 40.74 12.55
CA ALA A 160 19.12 39.70 13.54
C ALA A 160 20.32 38.78 13.81
N ALA A 161 21.13 38.49 12.78
CA ALA A 161 22.35 37.69 12.93
C ALA A 161 23.50 38.44 13.64
N ALA A 162 23.48 39.77 13.62
CA ALA A 162 24.47 40.63 14.28
C ALA A 162 24.04 41.11 15.67
N ALA A 163 22.76 40.96 16.01
CA ALA A 163 22.20 41.31 17.31
C ALA A 163 22.64 40.34 18.41
N ASP A 164 22.75 40.84 19.64
CA ASP A 164 23.09 40.03 20.82
C ASP A 164 21.91 39.09 21.19
N ASP A 165 20.68 39.59 21.06
CA ASP A 165 19.44 38.80 21.06
C ASP A 165 18.67 39.00 19.73
N PRO A 166 18.54 37.97 18.88
CA PRO A 166 17.77 38.05 17.64
C PRO A 166 16.29 38.39 17.83
N ASN A 167 15.72 38.17 19.02
CA ASN A 167 14.30 38.45 19.29
C ASN A 167 14.00 39.95 19.41
N ASP A 168 15.02 40.78 19.63
CA ASP A 168 14.86 42.24 19.71
C ASP A 168 14.67 42.88 18.32
N VAL A 169 15.05 42.17 17.26
CA VAL A 169 14.92 42.64 15.88
C VAL A 169 13.54 42.26 15.35
N GLN A 170 12.75 43.27 15.00
CA GLN A 170 11.38 43.07 14.51
C GLN A 170 11.34 42.85 12.99
N MET A 171 10.62 41.81 12.57
CA MET A 171 10.41 41.54 11.14
C MET A 171 9.50 42.62 10.51
N PRO A 172 9.87 43.20 9.36
CA PRO A 172 9.03 44.18 8.68
C PRO A 172 7.66 43.60 8.29
N ALA A 173 6.56 44.29 8.62
CA ALA A 173 5.20 43.83 8.31
C ALA A 173 5.00 43.54 6.80
N ARG A 174 5.61 44.36 5.94
CA ARG A 174 5.61 44.20 4.47
C ARG A 174 6.13 42.84 4.01
N ALA A 175 7.09 42.24 4.73
CA ALA A 175 7.62 40.93 4.39
C ALA A 175 6.53 39.84 4.47
N SER A 176 5.62 39.96 5.44
CA SER A 176 4.50 39.03 5.56
C SER A 176 3.53 39.15 4.37
N GLU A 177 3.20 40.36 3.93
CA GLU A 177 2.34 40.62 2.78
C GLU A 177 2.96 40.08 1.49
N GLN A 178 4.25 40.38 1.25
CA GLN A 178 4.98 39.88 0.08
C GLN A 178 5.06 38.35 0.07
N TRP A 179 5.27 37.73 1.23
CA TRP A 179 5.27 36.27 1.35
C TRP A 179 3.93 35.65 0.95
N TRP A 180 2.80 36.21 1.42
CA TRP A 180 1.48 35.73 1.05
C TRP A 180 1.22 35.84 -0.46
N VAL A 181 1.66 36.93 -1.09
CA VAL A 181 1.58 37.08 -2.56
C VAL A 181 2.37 35.98 -3.26
N VAL A 182 3.63 35.75 -2.86
CA VAL A 182 4.48 34.70 -3.41
C VAL A 182 3.82 33.32 -3.24
N LEU A 183 3.30 33.03 -2.05
CA LEU A 183 2.67 31.74 -1.75
C LEU A 183 1.39 31.51 -2.56
N LEU A 184 0.52 32.51 -2.68
CA LEU A 184 -0.72 32.39 -3.45
C LEU A 184 -0.46 32.21 -4.95
N ILE A 185 0.52 32.92 -5.51
CA ILE A 185 0.96 32.72 -6.90
C ILE A 185 1.50 31.31 -7.09
N ALA A 186 2.39 30.85 -6.20
CA ALA A 186 2.97 29.51 -6.28
C ALA A 186 1.90 28.41 -6.23
N LEU A 187 0.95 28.54 -5.31
CA LEU A 187 -0.17 27.63 -5.14
C LEU A 187 -1.08 27.63 -6.39
N GLY A 188 -1.40 28.81 -6.93
CA GLY A 188 -2.20 28.95 -8.14
C GLY A 188 -1.53 28.37 -9.38
N LEU A 189 -0.22 28.57 -9.55
CA LEU A 189 0.55 27.98 -10.65
C LEU A 189 0.58 26.46 -10.57
N TRP A 190 0.81 25.92 -9.38
CA TRP A 190 0.78 24.47 -9.18
C TRP A 190 -0.61 23.90 -9.48
N PHE A 191 -1.65 24.53 -8.98
CA PHE A 191 -3.03 24.16 -9.28
C PHE A 191 -3.29 24.12 -10.80
N ALA A 192 -2.97 25.22 -11.50
CA ALA A 192 -3.20 25.39 -12.92
C ALA A 192 -2.37 24.42 -13.78
N TYR A 193 -1.23 23.97 -13.27
CA TYR A 193 -0.40 22.95 -13.90
C TYR A 193 -0.97 21.53 -13.69
N GLU A 194 -1.29 21.14 -12.45
CA GLU A 194 -1.58 19.74 -12.12
C GLU A 194 -3.04 19.36 -12.37
N VAL A 195 -4.01 20.19 -11.98
CA VAL A 195 -5.44 19.83 -12.01
C VAL A 195 -5.94 19.69 -13.45
N PRO A 196 -5.74 20.66 -14.36
CA PRO A 196 -6.19 20.53 -15.75
C PRO A 196 -5.48 19.41 -16.52
N ALA A 197 -4.17 19.22 -16.31
CA ALA A 197 -3.41 18.16 -16.95
C ALA A 197 -3.93 16.76 -16.56
N THR A 198 -4.29 16.60 -15.28
CA THR A 198 -4.85 15.35 -14.75
C THR A 198 -6.30 15.14 -15.19
N LEU A 199 -7.11 16.19 -15.29
CA LEU A 199 -8.48 16.10 -15.84
C LEU A 199 -8.50 15.63 -17.28
N ASN A 200 -7.66 16.23 -18.12
CA ASN A 200 -7.72 16.02 -19.57
C ASN A 200 -7.06 14.72 -20.01
N SER A 201 -5.96 14.34 -19.35
CA SER A 201 -5.14 13.20 -19.79
C SER A 201 -4.73 12.24 -18.68
N GLY A 202 -5.00 12.55 -17.41
CA GLY A 202 -4.44 11.81 -16.28
C GLY A 202 -2.92 11.98 -16.14
N GLN A 203 -2.28 12.85 -16.92
CA GLN A 203 -0.83 12.96 -17.00
C GLN A 203 -0.33 14.41 -16.95
N THR A 204 0.47 14.71 -15.93
CA THR A 204 1.36 15.88 -15.88
C THR A 204 2.60 15.64 -16.76
N LEU A 205 3.41 16.66 -17.02
CA LEU A 205 4.59 16.53 -17.90
C LEU A 205 5.52 15.41 -17.42
N GLY A 206 5.84 15.33 -16.13
CA GLY A 206 6.66 14.26 -15.57
C GLY A 206 6.02 12.88 -15.74
N LYS A 207 4.70 12.77 -15.54
CA LYS A 207 3.97 11.50 -15.74
C LYS A 207 3.94 11.07 -17.21
N ARG A 208 3.84 12.03 -18.15
CA ARG A 208 3.94 11.76 -19.59
C ARG A 208 5.31 11.21 -19.95
N LEU A 209 6.38 11.83 -19.45
CA LEU A 209 7.76 11.37 -19.68
C LEU A 209 7.99 9.97 -19.12
N MET A 210 7.42 9.66 -17.95
CA MET A 210 7.53 8.34 -17.34
C MET A 210 6.55 7.29 -17.91
N GLY A 211 5.67 7.68 -18.84
CA GLY A 211 4.70 6.76 -19.45
C GLY A 211 3.65 6.23 -18.48
N ILE A 212 3.29 7.01 -17.46
CA ILE A 212 2.32 6.64 -16.42
C ILE A 212 1.13 7.59 -16.41
N GLN A 213 -0.05 7.12 -16.01
CA GLN A 213 -1.28 7.90 -16.00
C GLN A 213 -2.12 7.65 -14.75
N VAL A 214 -2.77 8.71 -14.28
CA VAL A 214 -3.76 8.66 -13.19
C VAL A 214 -5.09 8.19 -13.75
N VAL A 215 -5.67 7.16 -13.15
CA VAL A 215 -6.98 6.61 -13.49
C VAL A 215 -7.89 6.54 -12.28
N SER A 216 -9.20 6.66 -12.51
CA SER A 216 -10.22 6.42 -11.48
C SER A 216 -10.33 4.93 -11.21
N LEU A 217 -10.39 4.54 -9.94
CA LEU A 217 -10.75 3.18 -9.52
C LEU A 217 -12.27 2.98 -9.49
N ALA A 218 -13.03 4.08 -9.41
CA ALA A 218 -14.49 4.05 -9.41
C ALA A 218 -15.06 4.04 -10.84
N PRO A 219 -16.33 3.59 -11.03
CA PRO A 219 -17.05 3.61 -12.32
C PRO A 219 -17.24 5.01 -12.95
N VAL A 220 -16.77 6.05 -12.27
CA VAL A 220 -16.97 7.45 -12.64
C VAL A 220 -15.65 8.08 -13.01
N ASN A 221 -15.68 8.87 -14.08
CA ASN A 221 -14.55 9.69 -14.51
C ASN A 221 -14.08 10.62 -13.39
N LEU A 222 -12.83 11.05 -13.50
CA LEU A 222 -12.23 12.00 -12.56
C LEU A 222 -12.92 13.36 -12.69
N GLY A 223 -13.82 13.66 -11.76
CA GLY A 223 -14.43 14.98 -11.65
C GLY A 223 -13.51 15.99 -10.94
N TRP A 224 -13.78 17.28 -11.15
CA TRP A 224 -13.08 18.38 -10.50
C TRP A 224 -12.96 18.22 -8.99
N GLY A 225 -14.06 17.91 -8.28
CA GLY A 225 -14.05 17.77 -6.82
C GLY A 225 -13.06 16.73 -6.29
N ARG A 226 -12.93 15.59 -6.98
CA ARG A 226 -11.95 14.55 -6.59
C ARG A 226 -10.52 15.01 -6.84
N LEU A 227 -10.28 15.73 -7.93
CA LEU A 227 -8.94 16.24 -8.23
C LEU A 227 -8.54 17.45 -7.38
N LEU A 228 -9.51 18.27 -6.97
CA LEU A 228 -9.33 19.31 -5.95
C LEU A 228 -8.89 18.68 -4.63
N LEU A 229 -9.59 17.63 -4.19
CA LEU A 229 -9.23 16.90 -2.98
C LEU A 229 -7.85 16.25 -3.10
N ARG A 230 -7.57 15.60 -4.24
CA ARG A 230 -6.26 15.03 -4.57
C ARG A 230 -5.14 16.09 -4.46
N TRP A 231 -5.36 17.25 -5.06
CA TRP A 231 -4.39 18.35 -5.07
C TRP A 231 -4.23 18.99 -3.69
N SER A 232 -5.31 19.15 -2.91
CA SER A 232 -5.22 19.73 -1.57
C SER A 232 -4.38 18.88 -0.62
N TYR A 233 -4.48 17.54 -0.71
CA TYR A 233 -3.60 16.65 0.06
C TYR A 233 -2.13 16.81 -0.34
N ALA A 234 -1.86 16.96 -1.64
CA ALA A 234 -0.51 17.21 -2.11
C ALA A 234 0.01 18.58 -1.62
N ALA A 235 -0.86 19.60 -1.54
CA ALA A 235 -0.51 20.97 -1.17
C ALA A 235 -0.31 21.23 0.33
N LEU A 236 -0.62 20.26 1.20
CA LEU A 236 -0.48 20.39 2.65
C LEU A 236 0.89 20.90 3.14
N PRO A 237 2.05 20.52 2.55
CA PRO A 237 3.36 21.05 2.94
C PRO A 237 3.48 22.57 2.86
N LEU A 238 2.83 23.18 1.86
CA LEU A 238 2.88 24.63 1.66
C LEU A 238 1.94 25.38 2.60
N ILE A 239 0.83 24.76 2.99
CA ILE A 239 -0.25 25.43 3.73
C ILE A 239 -0.09 25.25 5.25
N CYS A 240 0.46 24.12 5.71
CA CYS A 240 0.51 23.77 7.12
C CYS A 240 1.92 23.32 7.55
N PHE A 241 2.95 24.13 7.29
CA PHE A 241 4.30 23.81 7.74
C PHE A 241 4.41 23.90 9.28
N PRO A 242 5.09 22.96 9.98
CA PRO A 242 5.85 21.81 9.47
C PRO A 242 5.03 20.52 9.29
N PHE A 243 3.82 20.44 9.85
CA PHE A 243 3.00 19.22 9.85
C PHE A 243 2.70 18.68 8.45
N GLY A 244 2.45 19.56 7.49
CA GLY A 244 2.25 19.23 6.09
C GLY A 244 3.47 18.57 5.46
N ALA A 245 4.69 18.97 5.82
CA ALA A 245 5.91 18.35 5.31
C ALA A 245 6.06 16.90 5.81
N VAL A 246 5.69 16.64 7.08
CA VAL A 246 5.63 15.28 7.62
C VAL A 246 4.60 14.45 6.86
N LEU A 247 3.40 14.98 6.63
CA LEU A 247 2.34 14.30 5.88
C LEU A 247 2.76 13.98 4.44
N TRP A 248 3.57 14.83 3.81
CA TRP A 248 4.09 14.58 2.46
C TRP A 248 5.15 13.47 2.41
N LEU A 249 6.01 13.39 3.41
CA LEU A 249 6.92 12.23 3.54
C LEU A 249 6.13 10.94 3.76
N MET A 250 5.11 11.00 4.63
CA MET A 250 4.22 9.86 4.86
C MET A 250 3.46 9.47 3.59
N ASP A 251 2.99 10.43 2.80
CA ASP A 251 2.31 10.21 1.51
C ASP A 251 3.17 9.39 0.55
N GLY A 252 4.45 9.76 0.38
CA GLY A 252 5.38 9.03 -0.50
C GLY A 252 5.70 7.62 -0.02
N ILE A 253 5.91 7.43 1.29
CA ILE A 253 6.18 6.11 1.89
C ILE A 253 4.94 5.21 1.79
N TRP A 254 3.74 5.79 1.87
CA TRP A 254 2.47 5.05 1.83
C TRP A 254 2.34 4.18 0.59
N CYS A 255 2.75 4.71 -0.57
CA CYS A 255 2.72 4.02 -1.86
C CYS A 255 3.44 2.65 -1.85
N ILE A 256 4.44 2.46 -0.97
CA ILE A 256 5.23 1.23 -0.88
C ILE A 256 4.45 0.13 -0.14
N ARG A 257 3.69 0.52 0.89
CA ARG A 257 2.98 -0.43 1.77
C ARG A 257 1.52 -0.64 1.38
N ASP A 258 0.92 0.31 0.65
CA ASP A 258 -0.49 0.23 0.26
C ASP A 258 -0.77 -0.95 -0.67
N GLN A 259 -1.85 -1.67 -0.35
CA GLN A 259 -2.33 -2.82 -1.11
C GLN A 259 -3.85 -2.70 -1.24
N PRO A 260 -4.43 -3.11 -2.38
CA PRO A 260 -3.77 -3.77 -3.52
C PRO A 260 -3.25 -2.80 -4.61
N PHE A 261 -3.66 -1.53 -4.59
CA PHE A 261 -3.46 -0.59 -5.72
C PHE A 261 -2.22 0.31 -5.60
N ARG A 262 -1.40 0.16 -4.55
CA ARG A 262 -0.18 0.96 -4.31
C ARG A 262 -0.45 2.47 -4.41
N GLN A 263 -1.50 2.93 -3.75
CA GLN A 263 -1.92 4.33 -3.75
C GLN A 263 -1.09 5.12 -2.74
N CYS A 264 -0.70 6.34 -3.10
CA CYS A 264 -0.22 7.31 -2.10
C CYS A 264 -1.42 7.87 -1.33
N LEU A 265 -1.21 8.57 -0.22
CA LEU A 265 -2.29 9.14 0.59
C LEU A 265 -3.17 10.11 -0.23
N HIS A 266 -2.55 10.95 -1.07
CA HIS A 266 -3.24 11.86 -1.98
C HIS A 266 -4.02 11.14 -3.09
N ASP A 267 -3.68 9.89 -3.40
CA ASP A 267 -4.38 9.06 -4.38
C ASP A 267 -5.58 8.31 -3.76
N LYS A 268 -5.57 8.10 -2.43
CA LYS A 268 -6.49 7.20 -1.72
C LYS A 268 -7.90 7.78 -1.60
N SER A 269 -8.04 8.96 -1.02
CA SER A 269 -9.33 9.63 -0.81
C SER A 269 -10.09 9.95 -2.10
N PRO A 270 -9.46 10.38 -3.21
CA PRO A 270 -10.16 10.55 -4.49
C PRO A 270 -10.43 9.23 -5.23
N GLY A 271 -9.97 8.09 -4.71
CA GLY A 271 -10.15 6.78 -5.34
C GLY A 271 -9.41 6.65 -6.66
N THR A 272 -8.16 7.09 -6.71
CA THR A 272 -7.32 7.07 -7.92
C THR A 272 -6.16 6.10 -7.78
N ALA A 273 -5.72 5.53 -8.90
CA ALA A 273 -4.48 4.78 -8.98
C ALA A 273 -3.65 5.27 -10.17
N VAL A 274 -2.34 5.05 -10.12
CA VAL A 274 -1.45 5.34 -11.26
C VAL A 274 -1.05 4.04 -11.91
N VAL A 275 -1.29 3.98 -13.22
CA VAL A 275 -1.07 2.83 -14.08
C VAL A 275 -0.09 3.18 -15.19
N GLU A 276 0.57 2.17 -15.74
CA GLU A 276 1.39 2.34 -16.93
C GLU A 276 0.51 2.55 -18.17
N VAL A 277 0.96 3.41 -19.10
CA VAL A 277 0.28 3.68 -20.37
C VAL A 277 0.61 2.63 -21.42
N ARG A 278 1.83 2.06 -21.38
CA ARG A 278 2.22 0.96 -22.27
C ARG A 278 1.92 -0.38 -21.59
N PRO A 279 1.36 -1.37 -22.31
CA PRO A 279 1.52 -2.75 -21.90
C PRO A 279 3.02 -3.05 -22.02
N THR A 280 3.67 -3.48 -20.94
CA THR A 280 4.90 -4.24 -21.09
C THR A 280 4.55 -5.43 -22.00
N PRO A 281 5.18 -5.61 -23.18
CA PRO A 281 4.99 -6.82 -23.92
C PRO A 281 5.48 -7.95 -23.01
N ALA A 282 4.54 -8.79 -22.56
CA ALA A 282 4.90 -10.07 -21.97
C ALA A 282 5.87 -10.73 -22.95
N HIS A 283 7.00 -11.22 -22.42
CA HIS A 283 7.97 -12.01 -23.17
C HIS A 283 7.22 -12.91 -24.15
N ALA A 284 7.34 -12.58 -25.44
CA ALA A 284 6.89 -13.44 -26.51
C ALA A 284 7.50 -14.81 -26.24
N ASP A 285 6.63 -15.81 -26.16
CA ASP A 285 6.97 -17.20 -26.04
C ASP A 285 8.15 -17.51 -26.98
N LYS A 286 9.25 -17.98 -26.39
CA LYS A 286 10.22 -18.73 -27.18
C LYS A 286 9.50 -20.00 -27.62
N GLU A 287 8.93 -19.98 -28.82
CA GLU A 287 8.62 -21.20 -29.55
C GLU A 287 9.90 -22.06 -29.58
N PRO A 288 9.85 -23.35 -29.21
CA PRO A 288 10.94 -24.26 -29.51
C PRO A 288 10.96 -24.46 -31.03
N SER A 289 12.06 -24.03 -31.68
CA SER A 289 12.27 -24.43 -33.07
C SER A 289 12.42 -25.96 -33.11
N ALA A 290 11.72 -26.55 -34.07
CA ALA A 290 11.91 -27.92 -34.53
C ALA A 290 13.37 -28.20 -34.96
#